data_AF-A0A438N8S4-F1
#
_entry.id   AF-A0A438N8S4-F1
#
_cell.length_a   1.000
_cell.length_b   1.000
_cell.length_c   1.000
_cell.angle_alpha   90.00
_cell.angle_beta   90.00
_cell.angle_gamma   90.00
#
_symmetry.space_group_name_H-M   'P 1'
#
loop_
_entity.id
_entity.type
_entity.pdbx_description
1 polymer ?
#
loop_
_entity_poly.entity_id
_entity_poly.type
_entity_poly.pdbx_seq_one_letter_code
_entity_poly.pdbx_strand_id
1 'polypeptide(L)'
;MAELRSKRTTDDMFILATDRDSIKPDASARKLIRRHVMKGKNRKAVPRLLMVMQKTMYPPAIHATLIPRDNSWMEDLKSDPLYADTIIETSQTYFHVFQHRVLKPDALRHMNRALVHLQGKLGEASPVITDSIIFLVLALGMLMEELGDFETARKHIRGLHQLIKFRGGMKALGEKRALQIKCCRLDLRFAMKTGSKPLFFNEDNMSQEPYFASSRSQSAKPMHEMCDPVDHRLSNVWNDLEELSLEINLAHQTGRYLSPHVFQEILISAHYRLQTLEFAPCNLHELFRVTMMAFSATMFISCQDPSAHYGCVAMGLRQALLKLDTLQEDDRQLRLSLWVIMIARVSVLDQRSETAGLQNRLLKVMKALRLTSWHETRQVLKGFLWVNLAHDQTAKSFVDGALNSVANA
;
A
#
# COMPACT_ATOMS: atom_id res chain seq x y z
N MET A 1 20.69 -66.43 1.17
CA MET A 1 19.84 -65.96 2.29
C MET A 1 20.73 -65.12 3.18
N ALA A 2 20.78 -63.82 2.90
CA ALA A 2 20.05 -62.80 3.64
C ALA A 2 20.86 -62.35 4.86
N GLU A 3 21.47 -61.17 4.77
CA GLU A 3 21.81 -60.41 5.96
C GLU A 3 21.54 -58.93 5.73
N LEU A 4 20.73 -58.41 6.64
CA LEU A 4 20.19 -57.07 6.68
C LEU A 4 21.30 -56.04 6.96
N ARG A 5 21.25 -54.88 6.29
CA ARG A 5 21.81 -53.64 6.85
C ARG A 5 20.70 -52.64 7.14
N SER A 6 20.29 -52.66 8.40
CA SER A 6 19.54 -51.59 9.05
C SER A 6 20.48 -50.52 9.63
N LYS A 7 20.03 -49.27 9.50
CA LYS A 7 20.47 -47.98 10.04
C LYS A 7 21.19 -47.97 11.40
N ARG A 8 22.15 -47.02 11.52
CA ARG A 8 22.34 -46.07 12.65
C ARG A 8 22.87 -44.76 12.06
N THR A 9 22.04 -43.71 11.96
CA THR A 9 21.86 -42.57 12.89
C THR A 9 23.07 -41.64 13.02
N THR A 10 22.77 -40.37 12.75
CA THR A 10 23.56 -39.13 12.89
C THR A 10 24.48 -39.11 14.10
N ASP A 11 25.74 -38.75 13.86
CA ASP A 11 26.54 -38.07 14.87
C ASP A 11 26.85 -36.67 14.34
N ASP A 12 26.30 -35.67 15.01
CA ASP A 12 26.65 -34.26 14.82
C ASP A 12 28.12 -34.12 15.26
N MET A 13 29.02 -34.20 14.28
CA MET A 13 30.46 -34.13 14.50
C MET A 13 30.83 -32.73 15.02
N PHE A 14 30.81 -32.57 16.34
CA PHE A 14 31.49 -31.47 17.03
C PHE A 14 32.99 -31.59 16.72
N ILE A 15 33.50 -30.67 15.91
CA ILE A 15 34.93 -30.57 15.61
C ILE A 15 35.61 -29.97 16.85
N LEU A 16 36.15 -30.82 17.73
CA LEU A 16 37.14 -30.42 18.73
C LEU A 16 38.53 -30.62 18.12
N ALA A 17 39.16 -29.52 17.70
CA ALA A 17 40.55 -29.53 17.26
C ALA A 17 41.47 -29.35 18.48
N THR A 18 42.39 -30.30 18.70
CA THR A 18 43.39 -30.27 19.79
C THR A 18 44.72 -29.62 19.40
N ASP A 19 44.87 -29.11 18.16
CA ASP A 19 46.06 -28.39 17.72
C ASP A 19 45.78 -27.38 16.59
N ARG A 20 46.50 -26.24 16.59
CA ARG A 20 46.32 -25.07 15.71
C ARG A 20 46.57 -25.37 14.22
N ASP A 21 47.40 -26.35 13.89
CA ASP A 21 47.76 -26.65 12.49
C ASP A 21 46.78 -27.59 11.76
N SER A 22 45.85 -28.21 12.50
CA SER A 22 44.79 -29.06 11.94
C SER A 22 43.54 -28.30 11.46
N ILE A 23 43.51 -26.97 11.62
CA ILE A 23 42.34 -26.11 11.37
C ILE A 23 42.44 -25.43 10.00
N LYS A 24 42.68 -26.19 8.94
CA LYS A 24 42.38 -25.71 7.58
C LYS A 24 41.20 -26.53 7.06
N PRO A 25 39.95 -26.04 7.22
CA PRO A 25 38.80 -26.74 6.68
C PRO A 25 39.03 -26.99 5.18
N ASP A 26 38.78 -28.22 4.75
CA ASP A 26 38.92 -28.60 3.35
C ASP A 26 37.95 -27.78 2.46
N ALA A 27 38.03 -27.94 1.14
CA ALA A 27 37.17 -27.19 0.23
C ALA A 27 35.66 -27.42 0.48
N SER A 28 35.27 -28.64 0.89
CA SER A 28 33.89 -29.00 1.20
C SER A 28 33.43 -28.41 2.53
N ALA A 29 34.26 -28.47 3.57
CA ALA A 29 34.04 -27.91 4.89
C ALA A 29 33.99 -26.39 4.83
N ARG A 30 34.86 -25.74 4.03
CA ARG A 30 34.77 -24.29 3.75
C ARG A 30 33.49 -23.92 3.04
N LYS A 31 33.00 -24.73 2.10
CA LYS A 31 31.72 -24.51 1.41
C LYS A 31 30.54 -24.70 2.36
N LEU A 32 30.59 -25.68 3.26
CA LEU A 32 29.60 -25.94 4.29
C LEU A 32 29.57 -24.81 5.34
N ILE A 33 30.74 -24.41 5.86
CA ILE A 33 30.91 -23.28 6.79
C ILE A 33 30.41 -21.99 6.14
N ARG A 34 30.79 -21.71 4.88
CA ARG A 34 30.26 -20.54 4.15
C ARG A 34 28.74 -20.61 4.00
N ARG A 35 28.16 -21.75 3.61
CA ARG A 35 26.69 -21.91 3.58
C ARG A 35 26.05 -21.66 4.95
N HIS A 36 26.65 -22.18 6.02
CA HIS A 36 26.09 -22.09 7.37
C HIS A 36 26.22 -20.67 7.96
N VAL A 37 27.36 -20.02 7.76
CA VAL A 37 27.61 -18.60 8.14
C VAL A 37 26.73 -17.65 7.33
N MET A 38 26.54 -17.92 6.03
CA MET A 38 25.63 -17.13 5.19
C MET A 38 24.16 -17.34 5.58
N LYS A 39 23.73 -18.56 5.95
CA LYS A 39 22.41 -18.80 6.56
C LYS A 39 22.20 -17.99 7.86
N GLY A 40 23.23 -17.88 8.70
CA GLY A 40 23.20 -17.07 9.93
C GLY A 40 23.17 -15.55 9.69
N LYS A 41 23.92 -15.05 8.69
CA LYS A 41 23.86 -13.64 8.26
C LYS A 41 22.52 -13.29 7.61
N ASN A 42 21.98 -14.17 6.77
CA ASN A 42 20.67 -13.97 6.14
C ASN A 42 19.54 -13.95 7.18
N ARG A 43 19.62 -14.75 8.26
CA ARG A 43 18.67 -14.70 9.39
C ARG A 43 18.59 -13.33 10.10
N LYS A 44 19.67 -12.53 10.13
CA LYS A 44 19.67 -11.16 10.69
C LYS A 44 19.39 -10.07 9.63
N ALA A 45 19.52 -10.38 8.35
CA ALA A 45 19.18 -9.49 7.24
C ALA A 45 17.66 -9.46 7.01
N VAL A 46 16.99 -10.60 7.15
CA VAL A 46 15.53 -10.76 7.00
C VAL A 46 14.75 -9.79 7.92
N PRO A 47 14.93 -9.77 9.26
CA PRO A 47 14.25 -8.83 10.17
C PRO A 47 14.41 -7.35 9.79
N ARG A 48 15.62 -6.95 9.39
CA ARG A 48 15.93 -5.55 9.00
C ARG A 48 15.27 -5.18 7.68
N LEU A 49 15.29 -6.09 6.72
CA LEU A 49 14.67 -5.94 5.41
C LEU A 49 13.15 -5.70 5.50
N LEU A 50 12.48 -6.34 6.46
CA LEU A 50 11.04 -6.22 6.62
C LEU A 50 10.62 -4.97 7.32
N MET A 51 11.37 -4.60 8.36
CA MET A 51 11.14 -3.34 9.02
C MET A 51 11.25 -2.21 8.00
N VAL A 52 12.16 -2.36 7.05
CA VAL A 52 12.31 -1.50 5.89
C VAL A 52 11.12 -1.61 4.93
N MET A 53 10.75 -2.79 4.42
CA MET A 53 9.60 -2.94 3.50
C MET A 53 8.28 -2.47 4.13
N GLN A 54 8.06 -2.72 5.41
CA GLN A 54 6.90 -2.25 6.15
C GLN A 54 6.90 -0.72 6.26
N LYS A 55 8.05 -0.10 6.58
CA LYS A 55 8.18 1.36 6.65
C LYS A 55 8.09 2.07 5.30
N THR A 56 8.55 1.43 4.22
CA THR A 56 8.58 2.03 2.88
C THR A 56 7.31 1.79 2.09
N MET A 57 6.62 0.66 2.29
CA MET A 57 5.39 0.35 1.56
C MET A 57 4.12 0.86 2.26
N TYR A 58 4.11 0.99 3.59
CA TYR A 58 2.89 1.32 4.35
C TYR A 58 2.99 2.65 5.11
N PRO A 59 1.89 3.42 5.26
CA PRO A 59 1.90 4.70 5.96
C PRO A 59 2.43 4.58 7.39
N PRO A 60 3.49 5.32 7.76
CA PRO A 60 4.26 5.00 8.96
C PRO A 60 3.46 5.28 10.23
N ALA A 61 2.61 6.31 10.24
CA ALA A 61 1.88 6.72 11.43
C ALA A 61 0.89 5.63 11.89
N ILE A 62 -0.02 5.19 11.01
CA ILE A 62 -1.00 4.15 11.36
C ILE A 62 -0.30 2.81 11.60
N HIS A 63 0.61 2.41 10.72
CA HIS A 63 1.27 1.11 10.84
C HIS A 63 2.19 0.98 12.05
N ALA A 64 2.92 2.04 12.42
CA ALA A 64 3.81 1.98 13.58
C ALA A 64 3.04 2.03 14.91
N THR A 65 1.88 2.69 14.94
CA THR A 65 1.14 2.94 16.19
C THR A 65 0.04 1.90 16.45
N LEU A 66 -0.69 1.47 15.41
CA LEU A 66 -1.94 0.72 15.58
C LEU A 66 -1.92 -0.68 14.98
N ILE A 67 -0.91 -1.03 14.19
CA ILE A 67 -0.82 -2.34 13.55
C ILE A 67 0.23 -3.19 14.28
N PRO A 68 -0.14 -4.33 14.86
CA PRO A 68 0.81 -5.20 15.53
C PRO A 68 1.79 -5.78 14.50
N ARG A 69 2.99 -6.18 14.95
CA ARG A 69 3.96 -6.84 14.06
C ARG A 69 3.38 -8.16 13.57
N ASP A 70 3.06 -8.19 12.29
CA ASP A 70 2.71 -9.42 11.60
C ASP A 70 3.99 -10.21 11.25
N ASN A 71 4.14 -11.38 11.88
CA ASN A 71 5.22 -12.33 11.64
C ASN A 71 4.76 -13.55 10.82
N SER A 72 3.51 -13.61 10.35
CA SER A 72 2.98 -14.77 9.59
C SER A 72 3.87 -15.13 8.40
N TRP A 73 4.30 -14.11 7.66
CA TRP A 73 5.16 -14.24 6.51
C TRP A 73 6.60 -14.69 6.88
N MET A 74 7.05 -14.59 8.16
CA MET A 74 8.31 -15.23 8.62
C MET A 74 8.19 -16.75 8.62
N GLU A 75 7.03 -17.30 8.98
CA GLU A 75 6.80 -18.74 8.95
C GLU A 75 6.79 -19.24 7.50
N ASP A 76 6.20 -18.46 6.59
CA ASP A 76 6.26 -18.74 5.16
C ASP A 76 7.70 -18.82 4.63
N LEU A 77 8.56 -17.86 5.01
CA LEU A 77 9.97 -17.89 4.64
C LEU A 77 10.73 -19.10 5.20
N LYS A 78 10.42 -19.52 6.44
CA LYS A 78 11.09 -20.67 7.04
C LYS A 78 10.74 -21.97 6.31
N SER A 79 9.52 -22.05 5.78
CA SER A 79 9.00 -23.25 5.13
C SER A 79 9.57 -23.51 3.71
N ASP A 80 10.02 -22.47 2.99
CA ASP A 80 10.56 -22.60 1.63
C ASP A 80 11.87 -21.78 1.46
N PRO A 81 13.04 -22.46 1.44
CA PRO A 81 14.33 -21.79 1.26
C PRO A 81 14.48 -21.05 -0.08
N LEU A 82 13.88 -21.54 -1.16
CA LEU A 82 13.96 -20.90 -2.48
C LEU A 82 13.08 -19.65 -2.54
N TYR A 83 11.90 -19.71 -1.92
CA TYR A 83 11.05 -18.54 -1.68
C TYR A 83 11.80 -17.49 -0.86
N ALA A 84 12.50 -17.93 0.19
CA ALA A 84 13.22 -17.03 1.07
C ALA A 84 14.40 -16.32 0.40
N ASP A 85 15.24 -17.06 -0.32
CA ASP A 85 16.37 -16.45 -1.05
C ASP A 85 15.87 -15.44 -2.10
N THR A 86 14.80 -15.77 -2.82
CA THR A 86 14.17 -14.87 -3.80
C THR A 86 13.64 -13.59 -3.14
N ILE A 87 12.94 -13.71 -2.01
CA ILE A 87 12.44 -12.55 -1.26
C ILE A 87 13.59 -11.67 -0.78
N ILE A 88 14.63 -12.26 -0.20
CA ILE A 88 15.76 -11.52 0.37
C ILE A 88 16.48 -10.72 -0.73
N GLU A 89 16.89 -11.37 -1.81
CA GLU A 89 17.64 -10.73 -2.89
C GLU A 89 16.82 -9.62 -3.57
N THR A 90 15.54 -9.88 -3.86
CA THR A 90 14.71 -8.90 -4.58
C THR A 90 14.33 -7.71 -3.70
N SER A 91 14.12 -7.93 -2.41
CA SER A 91 13.79 -6.85 -1.48
C SER A 91 14.98 -5.93 -1.20
N GLN A 92 16.21 -6.47 -1.14
CA GLN A 92 17.43 -5.66 -1.04
C GLN A 92 17.57 -4.75 -2.26
N THR A 93 17.30 -5.30 -3.44
CA THR A 93 17.28 -4.56 -4.71
C THR A 93 16.24 -3.45 -4.70
N TYR A 94 15.00 -3.78 -4.34
CA TYR A 94 13.91 -2.82 -4.24
C TYR A 94 14.23 -1.67 -3.29
N PHE A 95 14.78 -1.96 -2.11
CA PHE A 95 15.11 -0.91 -1.16
C PHE A 95 16.21 0.01 -1.68
N HIS A 96 17.22 -0.54 -2.34
CA HIS A 96 18.27 0.28 -2.93
C HIS A 96 17.69 1.22 -4.00
N VAL A 97 16.80 0.73 -4.87
CA VAL A 97 16.10 1.56 -5.86
C VAL A 97 15.19 2.59 -5.19
N PHE A 98 14.45 2.20 -4.16
CA PHE A 98 13.59 3.12 -3.42
C PHE A 98 14.40 4.27 -2.81
N GLN A 99 15.57 4.00 -2.23
CA GLN A 99 16.42 5.04 -1.61
C GLN A 99 17.20 5.88 -2.62
N HIS A 100 17.70 5.27 -3.69
CA HIS A 100 18.72 5.90 -4.55
C HIS A 100 18.26 6.11 -5.98
N ARG A 101 17.07 5.61 -6.37
CA ARG A 101 16.53 5.67 -7.75
C ARG A 101 17.46 5.07 -8.81
N VAL A 102 18.39 4.20 -8.42
CA VAL A 102 19.39 3.59 -9.29
C VAL A 102 19.41 2.08 -9.09
N LEU A 103 19.48 1.35 -10.19
CA LEU A 103 19.65 -0.10 -10.18
C LEU A 103 21.14 -0.47 -10.19
N LYS A 104 21.56 -1.30 -9.24
CA LYS A 104 22.93 -1.81 -9.20
C LYS A 104 23.16 -2.89 -10.28
N PRO A 105 24.35 -2.94 -10.91
CA PRO A 105 24.68 -3.98 -11.89
C PRO A 105 24.54 -5.41 -11.34
N ASP A 106 24.88 -5.63 -10.07
CA ASP A 106 24.71 -6.94 -9.43
C ASP A 106 23.23 -7.31 -9.28
N ALA A 107 22.40 -6.35 -8.85
CA ALA A 107 20.96 -6.57 -8.73
C ALA A 107 20.31 -6.92 -10.08
N LEU A 108 20.72 -6.26 -11.16
CA LEU A 108 20.30 -6.60 -12.52
C LEU A 108 20.68 -8.04 -12.91
N ARG A 109 21.91 -8.46 -12.59
CA ARG A 109 22.36 -9.86 -12.82
C ARG A 109 21.52 -10.87 -12.03
N HIS A 110 21.22 -10.59 -10.77
CA HIS A 110 20.37 -11.45 -9.94
C HIS A 110 18.95 -11.60 -10.51
N MET A 111 18.34 -10.49 -10.91
CA MET A 111 17.00 -10.50 -11.52
C MET A 111 16.97 -11.25 -12.85
N ASN A 112 17.96 -11.03 -13.72
CA ASN A 112 18.06 -11.75 -14.99
C ASN A 112 18.20 -13.26 -14.77
N ARG A 113 18.99 -13.68 -13.77
CA ARG A 113 19.08 -15.11 -13.41
C ARG A 113 17.74 -15.68 -12.94
N ALA A 114 17.01 -14.92 -12.12
CA ALA A 114 15.69 -15.32 -11.65
C ALA A 114 14.67 -15.40 -12.80
N LEU A 115 14.73 -14.48 -13.77
CA LEU A 115 13.90 -14.50 -14.98
C LEU A 115 14.21 -15.70 -15.89
N VAL A 116 15.48 -16.03 -16.11
CA VAL A 116 15.86 -17.21 -16.89
C VAL A 116 15.33 -18.49 -16.22
N HIS A 117 15.45 -18.58 -14.89
CA HIS A 117 14.90 -19.72 -14.15
C HIS A 117 13.37 -19.79 -14.25
N LEU A 118 12.68 -18.64 -14.18
CA LEU A 118 11.24 -18.55 -14.37
C LEU A 118 10.83 -19.01 -15.78
N GLN A 119 11.52 -18.53 -16.82
CA GLN A 119 11.26 -18.92 -18.20
C GLN A 119 11.45 -20.42 -18.42
N GLY A 120 12.50 -21.00 -17.84
CA GLY A 120 12.73 -22.45 -17.88
C GLY A 120 11.58 -23.23 -17.26
N LYS A 121 11.10 -22.82 -16.08
CA LYS A 121 9.95 -23.45 -15.43
C LYS A 121 8.64 -23.31 -16.20
N LEU A 122 8.40 -22.13 -16.78
CA LEU A 122 7.19 -21.89 -17.57
C LEU A 122 7.19 -22.62 -18.92
N GLY A 123 8.36 -23.06 -19.41
CA GLY A 123 8.48 -23.88 -20.61
C GLY A 123 8.21 -25.38 -20.40
N GLU A 124 7.99 -25.81 -19.15
CA GLU A 124 7.60 -27.19 -18.84
C GLU A 124 6.17 -27.48 -19.32
N ALA A 125 5.87 -28.75 -19.67
CA ALA A 125 4.55 -29.13 -20.20
C ALA A 125 3.39 -28.90 -19.21
N SER A 126 3.68 -28.88 -17.91
CA SER A 126 2.71 -28.61 -16.84
C SER A 126 3.38 -27.78 -15.73
N PRO A 127 3.56 -26.47 -15.93
CA PRO A 127 4.31 -25.64 -15.01
C PRO A 127 3.56 -25.48 -13.68
N VAL A 128 4.19 -25.86 -12.57
CA VAL A 128 3.65 -25.61 -11.24
C VAL A 128 3.93 -24.16 -10.84
N ILE A 129 2.86 -23.35 -10.77
CA ILE A 129 2.97 -21.94 -10.36
C ILE A 129 3.07 -21.86 -8.83
N THR A 130 4.29 -21.63 -8.33
CA THR A 130 4.57 -21.52 -6.89
C THR A 130 4.46 -20.08 -6.36
N ASP A 131 4.42 -19.92 -5.03
CA ASP A 131 4.46 -18.61 -4.36
C ASP A 131 5.70 -17.79 -4.76
N SER A 132 6.84 -18.46 -4.91
CA SER A 132 8.11 -17.85 -5.33
C SER A 132 8.07 -17.27 -6.73
N ILE A 133 7.37 -17.94 -7.65
CA ILE A 133 7.16 -17.41 -9.00
C ILE A 133 6.31 -16.15 -8.96
N ILE A 134 5.19 -16.19 -8.22
CA ILE A 134 4.28 -15.05 -8.08
C ILE A 134 4.99 -13.87 -7.42
N PHE A 135 5.70 -14.11 -6.32
CA PHE A 135 6.45 -13.07 -5.61
C PHE A 135 7.54 -12.46 -6.49
N LEU A 136 8.29 -13.27 -7.24
CA LEU A 136 9.33 -12.77 -8.13
C LEU A 136 8.75 -11.79 -9.16
N VAL A 137 7.67 -12.17 -9.84
CA VAL A 137 7.04 -11.33 -10.87
C VAL A 137 6.43 -10.07 -10.25
N LEU A 138 5.78 -10.19 -9.08
CA LEU A 138 5.32 -9.07 -8.26
C LEU A 138 6.46 -8.09 -7.96
N ALA A 139 7.61 -8.60 -7.52
CA ALA A 139 8.74 -7.78 -7.12
C ALA A 139 9.44 -7.11 -8.32
N LEU A 140 9.50 -7.77 -9.48
CA LEU A 140 9.92 -7.15 -10.73
C LEU A 140 8.98 -6.02 -11.16
N GLY A 141 7.66 -6.23 -11.06
CA GLY A 141 6.66 -5.20 -11.32
C GLY A 141 6.84 -3.98 -10.43
N MET A 142 6.95 -4.18 -9.11
CA MET A 142 7.21 -3.11 -8.15
C MET A 142 8.51 -2.35 -8.45
N LEU A 143 9.56 -3.05 -8.87
CA LEU A 143 10.84 -2.42 -9.16
C LEU A 143 10.78 -1.52 -10.40
N MET A 144 10.19 -2.02 -11.48
CA MET A 144 10.06 -1.25 -12.72
C MET A 144 9.15 -0.03 -12.51
N GLU A 145 8.10 -0.20 -11.72
CA GLU A 145 7.19 0.88 -11.31
C GLU A 145 7.91 1.95 -10.47
N GLU A 146 8.89 1.56 -9.64
CA GLU A 146 9.69 2.49 -8.82
C GLU A 146 10.76 3.23 -9.64
N LEU A 147 11.26 2.60 -10.70
CA LEU A 147 12.20 3.20 -11.67
C LEU A 147 11.52 4.08 -12.72
N GLY A 148 10.19 4.05 -12.80
CA GLY A 148 9.41 4.79 -13.82
C GLY A 148 9.34 4.10 -15.18
N ASP A 149 9.83 2.86 -15.33
CA ASP A 149 9.63 2.06 -16.54
C ASP A 149 8.24 1.40 -16.52
N PHE A 150 7.22 2.23 -16.79
CA PHE A 150 5.82 1.81 -16.72
C PHE A 150 5.45 0.76 -17.78
N GLU A 151 6.13 0.75 -18.92
CA GLU A 151 5.88 -0.24 -19.97
C GLU A 151 6.34 -1.63 -19.55
N THR A 152 7.55 -1.74 -18.99
CA THR A 152 8.03 -3.02 -18.45
C THR A 152 7.25 -3.42 -17.20
N ALA A 153 6.91 -2.48 -16.31
CA ALA A 153 6.05 -2.74 -15.16
C ALA A 153 4.69 -3.33 -15.58
N ARG A 154 4.05 -2.76 -16.61
CA ARG A 154 2.78 -3.25 -17.17
C ARG A 154 2.88 -4.70 -17.64
N LYS A 155 3.98 -5.06 -18.31
CA LYS A 155 4.23 -6.45 -18.76
C LYS A 155 4.30 -7.41 -17.58
N HIS A 156 5.02 -7.04 -16.51
CA HIS A 156 5.12 -7.86 -15.30
C HIS A 156 3.76 -7.99 -14.58
N ILE A 157 2.99 -6.91 -14.45
CA ILE A 157 1.67 -6.93 -13.81
C ILE A 157 0.69 -7.80 -14.59
N ARG A 158 0.67 -7.70 -15.92
CA ARG A 158 -0.12 -8.60 -16.77
C ARG A 158 0.31 -10.05 -16.63
N GLY A 159 1.62 -10.31 -16.62
CA GLY A 159 2.16 -11.65 -16.37
C GLY A 159 1.74 -12.20 -15.00
N LEU A 160 1.81 -11.38 -13.95
CA LEU A 160 1.38 -11.72 -12.60
C LEU A 160 -0.11 -12.09 -12.57
N HIS A 161 -0.95 -11.29 -13.22
CA HIS A 161 -2.38 -11.56 -13.34
C HIS A 161 -2.65 -12.92 -14.02
N GLN A 162 -1.96 -13.22 -15.13
CA GLN A 162 -2.10 -14.51 -15.80
C GLN A 162 -1.64 -15.68 -14.92
N LEU A 163 -0.49 -15.55 -14.25
CA LEU A 163 0.03 -16.59 -13.35
C LEU A 163 -0.95 -16.92 -12.22
N ILE A 164 -1.55 -15.88 -11.61
CA ILE A 164 -2.54 -16.06 -10.56
C ILE A 164 -3.83 -16.68 -11.12
N LYS A 165 -4.27 -16.26 -12.31
CA LYS A 165 -5.42 -16.87 -13.00
C LYS A 165 -5.19 -18.36 -13.24
N PHE A 166 -4.03 -18.75 -13.75
CA PHE A 166 -3.64 -20.16 -13.94
C PHE A 166 -3.61 -20.96 -12.64
N ARG A 167 -3.26 -20.31 -11.52
CA ARG A 167 -3.25 -20.95 -10.20
C ARG A 167 -4.64 -21.13 -9.57
N GLY A 168 -5.71 -20.68 -10.23
CA GLY A 168 -7.08 -20.73 -9.69
C GLY A 168 -7.60 -19.40 -9.16
N GLY A 169 -6.96 -18.28 -9.52
CA GLY A 169 -7.36 -16.93 -9.16
C GLY A 169 -6.91 -16.51 -7.76
N MET A 170 -7.36 -15.34 -7.31
CA MET A 170 -6.92 -14.74 -6.05
C MET A 170 -7.26 -15.58 -4.81
N LYS A 171 -8.30 -16.41 -4.86
CA LYS A 171 -8.67 -17.33 -3.77
C LYS A 171 -7.62 -18.40 -3.52
N ALA A 172 -6.85 -18.79 -4.55
CA ALA A 172 -5.76 -19.75 -4.44
C ALA A 172 -4.58 -19.23 -3.59
N LEU A 173 -4.54 -17.93 -3.29
CA LEU A 173 -3.57 -17.31 -2.39
C LEU A 173 -4.10 -17.12 -0.95
N GLY A 174 -5.26 -17.71 -0.61
CA GLY A 174 -5.92 -17.49 0.69
C GLY A 174 -5.07 -17.87 1.89
N GLU A 175 -4.26 -18.93 1.79
CA GLU A 175 -3.32 -19.34 2.84
C GLU A 175 -2.11 -18.39 2.97
N LYS A 176 -1.84 -17.58 1.93
CA LYS A 176 -0.73 -16.61 1.85
C LYS A 176 -1.27 -15.19 1.73
N ARG A 177 -2.12 -14.79 2.68
CA ARG A 177 -2.84 -13.49 2.68
C ARG A 177 -1.92 -12.28 2.51
N ALA A 178 -0.70 -12.32 3.06
CA ALA A 178 0.29 -11.26 2.86
C ALA A 178 0.74 -11.11 1.39
N LEU A 179 0.92 -12.23 0.68
CA LEU A 179 1.24 -12.22 -0.75
C LEU A 179 0.06 -11.70 -1.58
N GLN A 180 -1.15 -12.13 -1.23
CA GLN A 180 -2.39 -11.67 -1.87
C GLN A 180 -2.56 -10.14 -1.75
N ILE A 181 -2.42 -9.60 -0.53
CA ILE A 181 -2.48 -8.16 -0.26
C ILE A 181 -1.45 -7.39 -1.09
N LYS A 182 -0.21 -7.90 -1.20
CA LYS A 182 0.84 -7.26 -2.00
C LYS A 182 0.52 -7.25 -3.50
N CYS A 183 -0.03 -8.34 -4.03
CA CYS A 183 -0.48 -8.40 -5.43
C CYS A 183 -1.54 -7.34 -5.71
N CYS A 184 -2.55 -7.22 -4.84
CA CYS A 184 -3.58 -6.19 -4.97
C CYS A 184 -3.01 -4.78 -4.90
N ARG A 185 -2.08 -4.54 -3.97
CA ARG A 185 -1.47 -3.21 -3.80
C ARG A 185 -0.67 -2.78 -5.03
N LEU A 186 0.08 -3.68 -5.66
CA LEU A 186 0.81 -3.36 -6.89
C LEU A 186 -0.18 -2.99 -8.01
N ASP A 187 -1.23 -3.78 -8.22
CA ASP A 187 -2.24 -3.54 -9.25
C ASP A 187 -2.92 -2.17 -9.07
N LEU A 188 -3.42 -1.91 -7.84
CA LEU A 188 -4.05 -0.64 -7.48
C LEU A 188 -3.11 0.56 -7.60
N ARG A 189 -1.85 0.43 -7.15
CA ARG A 189 -0.85 1.50 -7.24
C ARG A 189 -0.53 1.83 -8.69
N PHE A 190 -0.36 0.81 -9.52
CA PHE A 190 -0.12 0.98 -10.95
C PHE A 190 -1.31 1.66 -11.64
N ALA A 191 -2.54 1.26 -11.32
CA ALA A 191 -3.76 1.89 -11.81
C ALA A 191 -3.84 3.38 -11.40
N MET A 192 -3.58 3.72 -10.13
CA MET A 192 -3.57 5.12 -9.67
C MET A 192 -2.48 5.98 -10.33
N LYS A 193 -1.33 5.39 -10.69
CA LYS A 193 -0.24 6.08 -11.39
C LYS A 193 -0.57 6.36 -12.85
N THR A 194 -1.12 5.37 -13.53
CA THR A 194 -1.20 5.35 -15.01
C THR A 194 -2.59 5.65 -15.54
N GLY A 195 -3.62 5.63 -14.69
CA GLY A 195 -5.03 5.73 -15.08
C GLY A 195 -5.56 4.47 -15.76
N SER A 196 -4.78 3.38 -15.77
CA SER A 196 -5.25 2.09 -16.26
C SER A 196 -6.26 1.47 -15.30
N LYS A 197 -7.11 0.56 -15.82
CA LYS A 197 -8.03 -0.21 -14.98
C LYS A 197 -7.25 -1.32 -14.24
N PRO A 198 -7.56 -1.58 -12.96
CA PRO A 198 -7.02 -2.72 -12.24
C PRO A 198 -7.37 -4.05 -12.93
N LEU A 199 -6.54 -5.07 -12.75
CA LEU A 199 -6.69 -6.37 -13.40
C LEU A 199 -7.37 -7.43 -12.51
N PHE A 200 -7.11 -7.44 -11.19
CA PHE A 200 -7.55 -8.56 -10.35
C PHE A 200 -9.04 -8.51 -10.02
N PHE A 201 -9.58 -7.32 -9.80
CA PHE A 201 -10.97 -7.12 -9.43
C PHE A 201 -11.64 -6.06 -10.32
N ASN A 202 -12.87 -6.36 -10.72
CA ASN A 202 -13.73 -5.52 -11.55
C ASN A 202 -15.19 -5.62 -11.05
N GLU A 203 -16.13 -4.97 -11.73
CA GLU A 203 -17.54 -4.97 -11.32
C GLU A 203 -18.16 -6.38 -11.29
N ASP A 204 -17.74 -7.27 -12.18
CA ASP A 204 -18.33 -8.61 -12.32
C ASP A 204 -17.88 -9.58 -11.21
N ASN A 205 -16.68 -9.37 -10.65
CA ASN A 205 -16.06 -10.30 -9.71
C ASN A 205 -15.86 -9.73 -8.30
N MET A 206 -16.35 -8.52 -8.05
CA MET A 206 -16.23 -7.82 -6.78
C MET A 206 -17.60 -7.42 -6.21
N SER A 207 -17.83 -7.75 -4.94
CA SER A 207 -19.02 -7.31 -4.22
C SER A 207 -19.09 -5.78 -4.17
N GLN A 208 -20.26 -5.23 -4.52
CA GLN A 208 -20.58 -3.81 -4.34
C GLN A 208 -21.27 -3.53 -2.99
N GLU A 209 -21.57 -4.58 -2.23
CA GLU A 209 -22.12 -4.47 -0.88
C GLU A 209 -21.10 -3.86 0.09
N PRO A 210 -21.57 -3.17 1.14
CA PRO A 210 -20.69 -2.66 2.17
C PRO A 210 -19.96 -3.81 2.88
N TYR A 211 -18.69 -3.58 3.21
CA TYR A 211 -17.87 -4.52 3.97
C TYR A 211 -18.40 -4.66 5.40
N PHE A 212 -18.87 -3.56 5.99
CA PHE A 212 -19.54 -3.58 7.29
C PHE A 212 -21.04 -3.72 7.10
N ALA A 213 -21.65 -4.71 7.74
CA ALA A 213 -23.10 -4.78 7.86
C ALA A 213 -23.60 -3.50 8.56
N SER A 214 -24.54 -2.78 7.95
CA SER A 214 -25.02 -1.49 8.45
C SER A 214 -25.69 -1.63 9.82
N SER A 215 -24.91 -1.52 10.89
CA SER A 215 -25.38 -1.62 12.27
C SER A 215 -25.78 -0.26 12.85
N ARG A 216 -25.27 0.84 12.29
CA ARG A 216 -25.51 2.19 12.77
C ARG A 216 -26.59 2.89 11.94
N SER A 217 -27.48 3.58 12.66
CA SER A 217 -28.51 4.49 12.12
C SER A 217 -27.98 5.28 10.93
N GLN A 218 -28.77 5.33 9.85
CA GLN A 218 -28.52 6.15 8.67
C GLN A 218 -28.61 7.64 9.05
N SER A 219 -27.59 8.18 9.71
CA SER A 219 -27.48 9.64 9.83
C SER A 219 -27.43 10.23 8.43
N ALA A 220 -28.05 11.39 8.24
CA ALA A 220 -27.92 12.14 6.99
C ALA A 220 -26.44 12.32 6.68
N LYS A 221 -25.97 11.73 5.57
CA LYS A 221 -24.57 11.77 5.19
C LYS A 221 -24.34 13.02 4.34
N PRO A 222 -23.15 13.64 4.39
CA PRO A 222 -22.84 14.80 3.54
C PRO A 222 -23.17 14.55 2.07
N MET A 223 -22.90 13.34 1.57
CA MET A 223 -23.21 12.99 0.18
C MET A 223 -24.71 12.94 -0.14
N HIS A 224 -25.57 12.51 0.79
CA HIS A 224 -27.03 12.47 0.58
C HIS A 224 -27.68 13.85 0.67
N GLU A 225 -27.03 14.78 1.37
CA GLU A 225 -27.47 16.17 1.42
C GLU A 225 -27.07 16.97 0.17
N MET A 226 -26.08 16.48 -0.58
CA MET A 226 -25.45 17.18 -1.70
C MET A 226 -25.74 16.57 -3.07
N CYS A 227 -25.99 15.26 -3.13
CA CYS A 227 -26.30 14.56 -4.37
C CYS A 227 -27.73 14.00 -4.28
N ASP A 228 -28.54 14.23 -5.30
CA ASP A 228 -29.87 13.65 -5.43
C ASP A 228 -30.13 13.26 -6.91
N PRO A 229 -30.23 11.95 -7.25
CA PRO A 229 -30.02 10.78 -6.39
C PRO A 229 -28.53 10.46 -6.16
N VAL A 230 -28.21 9.85 -5.02
CA VAL A 230 -26.86 9.35 -4.71
C VAL A 230 -26.61 7.99 -5.37
N ASP A 231 -25.45 7.79 -5.99
CA ASP A 231 -25.01 6.46 -6.41
C ASP A 231 -24.78 5.54 -5.19
N HIS A 232 -25.56 4.46 -5.08
CA HIS A 232 -25.49 3.52 -3.95
C HIS A 232 -24.12 2.84 -3.80
N ARG A 233 -23.40 2.57 -4.90
CA ARG A 233 -22.08 1.94 -4.87
C ARG A 233 -21.06 2.88 -4.24
N LEU A 234 -21.13 4.16 -4.62
CA LEU A 234 -20.32 5.21 -4.00
C LEU A 234 -20.66 5.37 -2.52
N SER A 235 -21.95 5.31 -2.16
CA SER A 235 -22.38 5.34 -0.75
C SER A 235 -21.87 4.15 0.05
N ASN A 236 -21.80 2.95 -0.53
CA ASN A 236 -21.31 1.78 0.17
C ASN A 236 -19.82 1.90 0.48
N VAL A 237 -19.03 2.45 -0.45
CA VAL A 237 -17.62 2.73 -0.17
C VAL A 237 -17.47 3.79 0.92
N TRP A 238 -18.31 4.83 0.92
CA TRP A 238 -18.29 5.86 1.97
C TRP A 238 -18.47 5.23 3.34
N ASN A 239 -19.46 4.35 3.50
CA ASN A 239 -19.74 3.68 4.78
C ASN A 239 -18.54 2.89 5.28
N ASP A 240 -17.88 2.17 4.38
CA ASP A 240 -16.73 1.36 4.76
C ASP A 240 -15.54 2.21 5.20
N LEU A 241 -15.29 3.32 4.51
CA LEU A 241 -14.24 4.26 4.89
C LEU A 241 -14.59 5.03 6.17
N GLU A 242 -15.86 5.34 6.40
CA GLU A 242 -16.34 6.02 7.60
C GLU A 242 -16.18 5.12 8.84
N GLU A 243 -16.67 3.88 8.79
CA GLU A 243 -16.53 2.93 9.89
C GLU A 243 -15.04 2.62 10.14
N LEU A 244 -14.24 2.44 9.08
CA LEU A 244 -12.80 2.27 9.22
C LEU A 244 -12.14 3.49 9.90
N SER A 245 -12.54 4.71 9.54
CA SER A 245 -12.01 5.95 10.16
C SER A 245 -12.35 6.02 11.64
N LEU A 246 -13.58 5.65 12.00
CA LEU A 246 -14.03 5.57 13.39
C LEU A 246 -13.20 4.55 14.17
N GLU A 247 -13.04 3.34 13.64
CA GLU A 247 -12.25 2.28 14.27
C GLU A 247 -10.79 2.68 14.46
N ILE A 248 -10.15 3.32 13.48
CA ILE A 248 -8.78 3.83 13.61
C ILE A 248 -8.69 4.88 14.72
N ASN A 249 -9.62 5.84 14.73
CA ASN A 249 -9.63 6.90 15.72
C ASN A 249 -9.88 6.37 17.14
N LEU A 250 -10.79 5.40 17.30
CA LEU A 250 -11.07 4.73 18.58
C LEU A 250 -9.90 3.87 19.04
N ALA A 251 -9.29 3.09 18.14
CA ALA A 251 -8.12 2.29 18.46
C ALA A 251 -6.97 3.16 18.97
N HIS A 252 -6.73 4.32 18.33
CA HIS A 252 -5.73 5.28 18.77
C HIS A 252 -6.03 5.86 20.16
N GLN A 253 -7.28 6.27 20.40
CA GLN A 253 -7.69 6.84 21.70
C GLN A 253 -7.61 5.82 22.84
N THR A 254 -7.90 4.55 22.55
CA THR A 254 -7.95 3.47 23.56
C THR A 254 -6.64 2.70 23.67
N GLY A 255 -5.62 3.02 22.86
CA GLY A 255 -4.36 2.29 22.82
C GLY A 255 -4.49 0.85 22.32
N ARG A 256 -5.54 0.54 21.53
CA ARG A 256 -5.81 -0.79 20.99
C ARG A 256 -5.18 -0.96 19.61
N TYR A 257 -4.91 -2.22 19.27
CA TYR A 257 -4.42 -2.62 17.96
C TYR A 257 -5.58 -2.94 17.00
N LEU A 258 -5.39 -2.60 15.73
CA LEU A 258 -6.26 -3.03 14.64
C LEU A 258 -5.74 -4.35 14.06
N SER A 259 -6.64 -5.16 13.50
CA SER A 259 -6.24 -6.34 12.72
C SER A 259 -5.54 -5.89 11.43
N PRO A 260 -4.26 -6.27 11.20
CA PRO A 260 -3.52 -5.85 10.00
C PRO A 260 -4.23 -6.24 8.70
N HIS A 261 -4.78 -7.44 8.65
CA HIS A 261 -5.40 -7.98 7.44
C HIS A 261 -6.75 -7.32 7.14
N VAL A 262 -7.60 -7.13 8.16
CA VAL A 262 -8.91 -6.47 7.99
C VAL A 262 -8.73 -5.02 7.55
N PHE A 263 -7.79 -4.30 8.19
CA PHE A 263 -7.44 -2.93 7.81
C PHE A 263 -7.01 -2.85 6.34
N GLN A 264 -6.13 -3.75 5.89
CA GLN A 264 -5.67 -3.77 4.50
C GLN A 264 -6.77 -4.17 3.52
N GLU A 265 -7.62 -5.12 3.87
CA GLU A 265 -8.70 -5.58 2.99
C GLU A 265 -9.78 -4.54 2.75
N ILE A 266 -10.19 -3.80 3.79
CA ILE A 266 -11.17 -2.73 3.62
C ILE A 266 -10.61 -1.67 2.68
N LEU A 267 -9.34 -1.28 2.85
CA LEU A 267 -8.70 -0.31 1.96
C LEU A 267 -8.55 -0.85 0.53
N ILE A 268 -8.12 -2.10 0.35
CA ILE A 268 -8.05 -2.74 -0.97
C ILE A 268 -9.43 -2.73 -1.64
N SER A 269 -10.46 -3.13 -0.88
CA SER A 269 -11.84 -3.19 -1.35
C SER A 269 -12.36 -1.83 -1.78
N ALA A 270 -12.13 -0.79 -0.96
CA ALA A 270 -12.52 0.57 -1.26
C ALA A 270 -11.84 1.08 -2.55
N HIS A 271 -10.53 0.87 -2.71
CA HIS A 271 -9.82 1.35 -3.90
C HIS A 271 -10.28 0.68 -5.19
N TYR A 272 -10.46 -0.65 -5.20
CA TYR A 272 -10.97 -1.32 -6.41
C TYR A 272 -12.36 -0.82 -6.78
N ARG A 273 -13.30 -0.73 -5.81
CA ARG A 273 -14.65 -0.20 -6.07
C ARG A 273 -14.63 1.24 -6.60
N LEU A 274 -13.81 2.13 -6.00
CA LEU A 274 -13.66 3.51 -6.49
C LEU A 274 -13.03 3.59 -7.88
N GLN A 275 -12.12 2.67 -8.22
CA GLN A 275 -11.48 2.61 -9.54
C GLN A 275 -12.38 2.02 -10.62
N THR A 276 -13.35 1.18 -10.25
CA THR A 276 -14.36 0.67 -11.20
C THR A 276 -15.43 1.70 -11.55
N LEU A 277 -15.67 2.67 -10.65
CA LEU A 277 -16.65 3.73 -10.86
C LEU A 277 -16.11 4.81 -11.81
N GLU A 278 -16.94 5.21 -12.77
CA GLU A 278 -16.68 6.30 -13.71
C GLU A 278 -17.88 7.27 -13.70
N PHE A 279 -17.61 8.55 -13.48
CA PHE A 279 -18.62 9.60 -13.51
C PHE A 279 -18.18 10.71 -14.47
N ALA A 280 -19.14 11.51 -14.94
CA ALA A 280 -18.84 12.65 -15.81
C ALA A 280 -17.89 13.64 -15.09
N PRO A 281 -16.91 14.23 -15.82
CA PRO A 281 -16.09 15.30 -15.28
C PRO A 281 -16.97 16.41 -14.70
N CYS A 282 -16.56 17.00 -13.56
CA CYS A 282 -17.30 18.06 -12.87
C CYS A 282 -18.64 17.63 -12.22
N ASN A 283 -18.95 16.33 -12.15
CA ASN A 283 -20.06 15.80 -11.34
C ASN A 283 -19.66 15.76 -9.84
N LEU A 284 -20.61 15.99 -8.93
CA LEU A 284 -20.39 15.82 -7.48
C LEU A 284 -20.01 14.38 -7.11
N HIS A 285 -20.59 13.37 -7.78
CA HIS A 285 -20.18 11.97 -7.60
C HIS A 285 -18.70 11.77 -7.93
N GLU A 286 -18.20 12.41 -9.00
CA GLU A 286 -16.79 12.35 -9.36
C GLU A 286 -15.90 13.03 -8.30
N LEU A 287 -16.34 14.18 -7.79
CA LEU A 287 -15.66 14.87 -6.70
C LEU A 287 -15.54 14.00 -5.45
N PHE A 288 -16.63 13.36 -5.02
CA PHE A 288 -16.63 12.43 -3.89
C PHE A 288 -15.74 11.22 -4.17
N ARG A 289 -15.87 10.59 -5.34
CA ARG A 289 -15.09 9.41 -5.73
C ARG A 289 -13.59 9.69 -5.68
N VAL A 290 -13.13 10.78 -6.30
CA VAL A 290 -11.69 11.11 -6.34
C VAL A 290 -11.19 11.56 -4.98
N THR A 291 -11.98 12.31 -4.21
CA THR A 291 -11.58 12.76 -2.88
C THR A 291 -11.50 11.59 -1.91
N MET A 292 -12.42 10.62 -1.98
CA MET A 292 -12.35 9.37 -1.22
C MET A 292 -11.12 8.55 -1.61
N MET A 293 -10.78 8.49 -2.90
CA MET A 293 -9.56 7.81 -3.36
C MET A 293 -8.28 8.48 -2.84
N ALA A 294 -8.24 9.81 -2.83
CA ALA A 294 -7.13 10.58 -2.27
C ALA A 294 -7.02 10.41 -0.74
N PHE A 295 -8.16 10.43 -0.04
CA PHE A 295 -8.25 10.15 1.39
C PHE A 295 -7.76 8.74 1.71
N SER A 296 -8.23 7.71 1.00
CA SER A 296 -7.83 6.33 1.26
C SER A 296 -6.35 6.11 0.94
N ALA A 297 -5.81 6.80 -0.06
CA ALA A 297 -4.39 6.74 -0.41
C ALA A 297 -3.46 7.16 0.75
N THR A 298 -3.89 8.07 1.64
CA THR A 298 -3.09 8.50 2.81
C THR A 298 -2.88 7.37 3.83
N MET A 299 -3.78 6.38 3.84
CA MET A 299 -3.74 5.22 4.74
C MET A 299 -3.26 3.95 4.04
N PHE A 300 -3.25 3.97 2.71
CA PHE A 300 -2.97 2.79 1.91
C PHE A 300 -1.48 2.62 1.64
N ILE A 301 -0.79 3.64 1.11
CA ILE A 301 0.58 3.46 0.57
C ILE A 301 1.50 4.62 1.01
N SER A 302 2.69 4.26 1.49
CA SER A 302 3.81 5.21 1.63
C SER A 302 4.55 5.38 0.30
N CYS A 303 4.81 6.61 -0.09
CA CYS A 303 5.68 6.96 -1.22
C CYS A 303 6.56 8.16 -0.83
N GLN A 304 7.80 8.19 -1.30
CA GLN A 304 8.71 9.35 -1.07
C GLN A 304 8.19 10.62 -1.75
N ASP A 305 7.52 10.47 -2.88
CA ASP A 305 6.86 11.56 -3.60
C ASP A 305 5.42 11.13 -3.96
N PRO A 306 4.44 11.39 -3.08
CA PRO A 306 3.03 11.06 -3.32
C PRO A 306 2.49 11.69 -4.62
N SER A 307 2.94 12.89 -4.98
CA SER A 307 2.43 13.64 -6.13
C SER A 307 2.85 13.02 -7.47
N ALA A 308 4.10 12.57 -7.58
CA ALA A 308 4.58 11.79 -8.73
C ALA A 308 4.01 10.37 -8.75
N HIS A 309 3.60 9.85 -7.59
CA HIS A 309 3.08 8.49 -7.44
C HIS A 309 1.58 8.33 -7.66
N TYR A 310 0.81 9.41 -7.71
CA TYR A 310 -0.63 9.34 -7.92
C TYR A 310 -1.09 10.35 -8.97
N GLY A 311 -0.38 10.44 -10.10
CA GLY A 311 -0.61 11.45 -11.13
C GLY A 311 -2.09 11.60 -11.54
N CYS A 312 -2.79 10.49 -11.75
CA CYS A 312 -4.22 10.51 -12.11
C CYS A 312 -5.12 10.96 -10.96
N VAL A 313 -4.87 10.50 -9.72
CA VAL A 313 -5.65 10.93 -8.54
C VAL A 313 -5.41 12.42 -8.27
N ALA A 314 -4.16 12.88 -8.36
CA ALA A 314 -3.80 14.28 -8.23
C ALA A 314 -4.46 15.15 -9.31
N MET A 315 -4.49 14.68 -10.56
CA MET A 315 -5.19 15.36 -11.65
C MET A 315 -6.70 15.45 -11.38
N GLY A 316 -7.34 14.35 -11.01
CA GLY A 316 -8.76 14.35 -10.64
C GLY A 316 -9.04 15.28 -9.45
N LEU A 317 -8.15 15.33 -8.47
CA LEU A 317 -8.32 16.18 -7.29
C LEU A 317 -8.17 17.67 -7.63
N ARG A 318 -7.28 18.02 -8.57
CA ARG A 318 -7.22 19.38 -9.15
C ARG A 318 -8.53 19.74 -9.85
N GLN A 319 -9.10 18.82 -10.62
CA GLN A 319 -10.40 19.03 -11.27
C GLN A 319 -11.53 19.18 -10.25
N ALA A 320 -11.50 18.39 -9.17
CA ALA A 320 -12.43 18.52 -8.05
C ALA A 320 -12.30 19.91 -7.38
N LEU A 321 -11.09 20.40 -7.14
CA LEU A 321 -10.86 21.75 -6.60
C LEU A 321 -11.39 22.85 -7.53
N LEU A 322 -11.21 22.72 -8.85
CA LEU A 322 -11.80 23.64 -9.82
C LEU A 322 -13.34 23.59 -9.80
N LYS A 323 -13.93 22.40 -9.61
CA LYS A 323 -15.37 22.26 -9.48
C LYS A 323 -15.90 23.02 -8.26
N LEU A 324 -15.19 23.00 -7.14
CA LEU A 324 -15.58 23.75 -5.94
C LEU A 324 -15.65 25.26 -6.17
N ASP A 325 -14.84 25.83 -7.06
CA ASP A 325 -14.93 27.26 -7.39
C ASP A 325 -16.24 27.64 -8.09
N THR A 326 -16.96 26.66 -8.64
CA THR A 326 -18.24 26.85 -9.33
C THR A 326 -19.45 26.59 -8.43
N LEU A 327 -19.22 26.09 -7.22
CA LEU A 327 -20.26 25.76 -6.26
C LEU A 327 -20.82 27.03 -5.60
N GLN A 328 -22.05 26.95 -5.13
CA GLN A 328 -22.67 28.02 -4.35
C GLN A 328 -22.02 28.11 -2.97
N GLU A 329 -21.93 29.31 -2.41
CA GLU A 329 -21.36 29.55 -1.08
C GLU A 329 -22.37 29.26 0.04
N ASP A 330 -23.15 28.17 -0.07
CA ASP A 330 -23.98 27.69 1.04
C ASP A 330 -23.12 26.98 2.10
N ASP A 331 -23.61 26.90 3.35
CA ASP A 331 -22.85 26.34 4.48
C ASP A 331 -22.38 24.90 4.22
N ARG A 332 -23.20 24.07 3.57
CA ARG A 332 -22.87 22.65 3.30
C ARG A 332 -21.76 22.54 2.25
N GLN A 333 -21.85 23.33 1.18
CA GLN A 333 -20.85 23.38 0.11
C GLN A 333 -19.52 23.95 0.60
N LEU A 334 -19.56 24.94 1.51
CA LEU A 334 -18.35 25.46 2.16
C LEU A 334 -17.68 24.41 3.04
N ARG A 335 -18.45 23.64 3.83
CA ARG A 335 -17.90 22.54 4.64
C ARG A 335 -17.31 21.42 3.79
N LEU A 336 -17.97 21.05 2.68
CA LEU A 336 -17.40 20.13 1.69
C LEU A 336 -16.09 20.67 1.13
N SER A 337 -16.08 21.94 0.74
CA SER A 337 -14.91 22.59 0.16
C SER A 337 -13.73 22.53 1.12
N LEU A 338 -13.97 22.82 2.41
CA LEU A 338 -12.96 22.68 3.45
C LEU A 338 -12.41 21.26 3.51
N TRP A 339 -13.27 20.23 3.53
CA TRP A 339 -12.84 18.85 3.56
C TRP A 339 -11.97 18.49 2.34
N VAL A 340 -12.41 18.80 1.12
CA VAL A 340 -11.64 18.49 -0.11
C VAL A 340 -10.30 19.21 -0.13
N ILE A 341 -10.23 20.50 0.24
CA ILE A 341 -8.98 21.26 0.31
C ILE A 341 -8.01 20.60 1.29
N MET A 342 -8.52 20.16 2.45
CA MET A 342 -7.70 19.51 3.46
C MET A 342 -7.23 18.13 3.02
N ILE A 343 -8.10 17.32 2.39
CA ILE A 343 -7.68 16.05 1.80
C ILE A 343 -6.63 16.27 0.73
N ALA A 344 -6.80 17.25 -0.16
CA ALA A 344 -5.81 17.59 -1.17
C ALA A 344 -4.45 17.94 -0.56
N ARG A 345 -4.46 18.71 0.53
CA ARG A 345 -3.25 19.07 1.25
C ARG A 345 -2.56 17.88 1.91
N VAL A 346 -3.28 16.98 2.57
CA VAL A 346 -2.69 15.89 3.36
C VAL A 346 -2.40 14.62 2.54
N SER A 347 -2.83 14.57 1.28
CA SER A 347 -2.70 13.40 0.42
C SER A 347 -1.64 13.57 -0.69
N VAL A 348 -2.06 14.00 -1.88
CA VAL A 348 -1.30 13.87 -3.13
C VAL A 348 -0.77 15.20 -3.67
N LEU A 349 -1.22 16.34 -3.15
CA LEU A 349 -0.81 17.69 -3.60
C LEU A 349 0.18 18.38 -2.62
N ASP A 350 1.13 17.65 -2.04
CA ASP A 350 2.15 18.19 -1.10
C ASP A 350 3.27 19.01 -1.79
N GLN A 351 3.06 19.50 -3.02
CA GLN A 351 4.08 20.28 -3.74
C GLN A 351 4.04 21.77 -3.33
N ARG A 352 5.22 22.37 -3.10
CA ARG A 352 5.38 23.80 -2.76
C ARG A 352 4.70 24.75 -3.76
N SER A 353 4.61 24.36 -5.03
CA SER A 353 3.99 25.14 -6.11
C SER A 353 2.47 25.28 -5.94
N GLU A 354 1.81 24.31 -5.31
CA GLU A 354 0.35 24.28 -5.17
C GLU A 354 -0.13 24.82 -3.81
N THR A 355 0.79 24.87 -2.84
CA THR A 355 0.52 25.33 -1.47
C THR A 355 -0.13 26.71 -1.44
N ALA A 356 0.36 27.68 -2.20
CA ALA A 356 -0.19 29.05 -2.19
C ALA A 356 -1.64 29.09 -2.71
N GLY A 357 -1.92 28.35 -3.80
CA GLY A 357 -3.28 28.24 -4.35
C GLY A 357 -4.25 27.58 -3.38
N LEU A 358 -3.83 26.51 -2.70
CA LEU A 358 -4.60 25.84 -1.66
C LEU A 358 -4.81 26.73 -0.43
N GLN A 359 -3.80 27.49 0.01
CA GLN A 359 -3.91 28.42 1.13
C GLN A 359 -4.94 29.52 0.86
N ASN A 360 -4.92 30.09 -0.35
CA ASN A 360 -5.89 31.10 -0.74
C ASN A 360 -7.32 30.57 -0.71
N ARG A 361 -7.54 29.34 -1.21
CA ARG A 361 -8.84 28.66 -1.14
C ARG A 361 -9.25 28.40 0.31
N LEU A 362 -8.33 27.90 1.13
CA LEU A 362 -8.55 27.64 2.55
C LEU A 362 -8.99 28.91 3.29
N LEU A 363 -8.27 30.01 3.13
CA LEU A 363 -8.57 31.28 3.80
C LEU A 363 -9.94 31.83 3.41
N LYS A 364 -10.33 31.74 2.14
CA LYS A 364 -11.67 32.13 1.67
C LYS A 364 -12.76 31.32 2.38
N VAL A 365 -12.62 29.99 2.39
CA VAL A 365 -13.59 29.08 3.02
C VAL A 365 -13.65 29.29 4.53
N MET A 366 -12.51 29.41 5.20
CA MET A 366 -12.45 29.67 6.64
C MET A 366 -13.10 31.00 7.00
N LYS A 367 -12.87 32.07 6.22
CA LYS A 367 -13.52 33.36 6.43
C LYS A 367 -15.05 33.25 6.27
N ALA A 368 -15.52 32.54 5.24
CA ALA A 368 -16.95 32.34 5.00
C ALA A 368 -17.63 31.54 6.13
N LEU A 369 -16.95 30.49 6.62
CA LEU A 369 -17.40 29.67 7.76
C LEU A 369 -17.10 30.29 9.14
N ARG A 370 -16.46 31.47 9.18
CA ARG A 370 -16.04 32.17 10.42
C ARG A 370 -15.15 31.33 11.34
N LEU A 371 -14.27 30.51 10.74
CA LEU A 371 -13.31 29.68 11.45
C LEU A 371 -12.02 30.47 11.70
N THR A 372 -11.60 30.53 12.95
CA THR A 372 -10.44 31.32 13.41
C THR A 372 -9.32 30.45 13.95
N SER A 373 -9.55 29.15 14.14
CA SER A 373 -8.57 28.24 14.73
C SER A 373 -8.56 26.86 14.08
N TRP A 374 -7.43 26.15 14.26
CA TRP A 374 -7.35 24.73 13.95
C TRP A 374 -8.43 23.91 14.67
N HIS A 375 -8.76 24.24 15.93
CA HIS A 375 -9.75 23.48 16.69
C HIS A 375 -11.12 23.51 16.01
N GLU A 376 -11.61 24.70 15.65
CA GLU A 376 -12.89 24.89 14.95
C GLU A 376 -12.88 24.21 13.57
N THR A 377 -11.79 24.40 12.82
CA THR A 377 -11.57 23.76 11.52
C THR A 377 -11.68 22.24 11.64
N ARG A 378 -11.03 21.67 12.63
CA ARG A 378 -11.05 20.23 12.89
C ARG A 378 -12.42 19.71 13.27
N GLN A 379 -13.25 20.49 14.00
CA GLN A 379 -14.62 20.06 14.30
C GLN A 379 -15.46 19.93 13.02
N VAL A 380 -15.28 20.84 12.05
CA VAL A 380 -15.95 20.73 10.75
C VAL A 380 -15.48 19.48 9.99
N LEU A 381 -14.16 19.25 9.94
CA LEU A 381 -13.57 18.10 9.23
C LEU A 381 -14.05 16.75 9.76
N LYS A 382 -14.36 16.66 11.07
CA LYS A 382 -14.91 15.45 11.69
C LYS A 382 -16.34 15.11 11.24
N GLY A 383 -17.05 16.03 10.59
CA GLY A 383 -18.31 15.72 9.91
C GLY A 383 -18.14 14.95 8.60
N PHE A 384 -16.89 14.73 8.17
CA PHE A 384 -16.51 14.00 6.96
C PHE A 384 -15.50 12.90 7.32
N LEU A 385 -15.03 12.16 6.30
CA LEU A 385 -13.97 11.16 6.47
C LEU A 385 -12.68 11.83 6.95
N TRP A 386 -12.27 11.50 8.18
CA TRP A 386 -11.07 12.06 8.82
C TRP A 386 -10.41 11.09 9.79
N VAL A 387 -9.10 10.94 9.68
CA VAL A 387 -8.29 10.09 10.57
C VAL A 387 -7.27 10.96 11.28
N ASN A 388 -7.51 11.19 12.58
CA ASN A 388 -6.74 12.13 13.39
C ASN A 388 -5.24 11.83 13.33
N LEU A 389 -4.87 10.56 13.50
CA LEU A 389 -3.49 10.10 13.51
C LEU A 389 -2.77 10.32 12.17
N ALA A 390 -3.49 10.25 11.05
CA ALA A 390 -2.92 10.39 9.72
C ALA A 390 -2.89 11.84 9.25
N HIS A 391 -3.88 12.66 9.65
CA HIS A 391 -4.14 13.93 9.01
C HIS A 391 -3.86 15.15 9.90
N ASP A 392 -4.06 15.06 11.22
CA ASP A 392 -4.07 16.24 12.10
C ASP A 392 -2.76 17.04 12.05
N GLN A 393 -1.60 16.38 12.03
CA GLN A 393 -0.31 17.08 12.09
C GLN A 393 -0.09 17.99 10.86
N THR A 394 -0.22 17.43 9.66
CA THR A 394 -0.03 18.18 8.40
C THR A 394 -1.13 19.23 8.22
N ALA A 395 -2.37 18.86 8.56
CA ALA A 395 -3.53 19.75 8.47
C ALA A 395 -3.39 20.97 9.39
N LYS A 396 -3.02 20.75 10.66
CA LYS A 396 -2.80 21.82 11.63
C LYS A 396 -1.71 22.78 11.16
N SER A 397 -0.55 22.25 10.77
CA SER A 397 0.56 23.08 10.27
C SER A 397 0.16 23.93 9.06
N PHE A 398 -0.72 23.40 8.20
CA PHE A 398 -1.23 24.12 7.04
C PHE A 398 -2.18 25.26 7.43
N VAL A 399 -3.12 25.00 8.34
CA VAL A 399 -4.08 26.00 8.84
C VAL A 399 -3.38 27.10 9.62
N ASP A 400 -2.52 26.73 10.57
CA ASP A 400 -1.75 27.69 11.38
C ASP A 400 -0.85 28.55 10.48
N GLY A 401 -0.22 27.95 9.46
CA GLY A 401 0.58 28.67 8.47
C GLY A 401 -0.24 29.66 7.64
N ALA A 402 -1.45 29.30 7.24
CA ALA A 402 -2.35 30.18 6.49
C ALA A 402 -2.81 31.36 7.35
N LEU A 403 -3.25 31.11 8.59
CA LEU A 403 -3.70 32.18 9.51
C LEU A 403 -2.58 33.16 9.85
N ASN A 404 -1.37 32.65 10.11
CA ASN A 404 -0.21 33.50 10.40
C ASN A 404 0.21 34.35 9.20
N SER A 405 -0.02 33.89 7.97
CA SER A 405 0.28 34.70 6.77
C SER A 405 -0.61 35.92 6.64
N VAL A 406 -1.86 35.84 7.11
CA VAL A 406 -2.81 36.97 7.12
C VAL A 406 -2.51 37.93 8.28
N ALA A 407 -2.06 37.43 9.42
CA ALA A 407 -1.72 38.28 10.56
C ALA A 407 -0.45 39.13 10.35
N ASN A 408 0.44 38.70 9.46
CA ASN A 408 1.71 39.38 9.15
C ASN A 408 1.68 40.20 7.85
N ALA A 409 0.55 40.20 7.14
CA ALA A 409 0.30 40.98 5.92
C ALA A 409 -0.58 42.19 6.26
#